data_AF-A0AAV2BQ30-F1
#
_entry.id   AF-A0AAV2BQ30-F1
#
_cell.length_a   1.000
_cell.length_b   1.000
_cell.length_c   1.000
_cell.angle_alpha   90.00
_cell.angle_beta   90.00
_cell.angle_gamma   90.00
#
_symmetry.space_group_name_H-M   'P 1'
#
loop_
_entity.id
_entity.type
_entity.pdbx_description
1 polymer ?
#
loop_
_entity_poly.entity_id
_entity_poly.type
_entity_poly.pdbx_seq_one_letter_code
_entity_poly.pdbx_strand_id
1 'polypeptide(L)'
;MATQLETIFLKKQFLKMRPKTVCWCPFLPREPLEVKSSIIILQHPGEEKRCLRTAPMLEHSLPKENFLLLKGRRFSSAVNERLKVVFSSPNTVLCYPGSEAVDIETLPKVNENNSGYNVIILDGTWPQAKSLYANCDELKKIKQIFT
;
A
#
# COMPACT_ATOMS: atom_id res chain seq x y z
N MET A 1 -8.78 12.94 -35.70
CA MET A 1 -8.22 11.58 -35.71
C MET A 1 -7.44 11.34 -34.43
N ALA A 2 -8.14 11.17 -33.31
CA ALA A 2 -7.58 10.64 -32.06
C ALA A 2 -7.71 9.12 -32.16
N THR A 3 -6.58 8.44 -32.22
CA THR A 3 -6.46 7.06 -32.69
C THR A 3 -6.96 6.07 -31.62
N GLN A 4 -7.49 4.94 -32.08
CA GLN A 4 -8.05 3.81 -31.32
C GLN A 4 -7.24 3.28 -30.12
N LEU A 5 -6.04 3.81 -29.88
CA LEU A 5 -5.14 3.43 -28.79
C LEU A 5 -5.60 3.95 -27.42
N GLU A 6 -6.21 5.14 -27.33
CA GLU A 6 -6.73 5.68 -26.05
C GLU A 6 -7.94 4.87 -25.55
N THR A 7 -8.76 4.36 -26.47
CA THR A 7 -9.89 3.48 -26.14
C THR A 7 -9.46 2.09 -25.67
N ILE A 8 -8.26 1.62 -26.06
CA ILE A 8 -7.70 0.35 -25.58
C ILE A 8 -7.13 0.50 -24.16
N PHE A 9 -6.60 1.69 -23.82
CA PHE A 9 -6.07 1.95 -22.49
C PHE A 9 -7.17 2.02 -21.42
N LEU A 10 -8.33 2.61 -21.75
CA LEU A 10 -9.52 2.58 -20.89
C LEU A 10 -10.15 1.17 -20.78
N LYS A 11 -9.96 0.30 -21.78
CA LYS A 11 -10.53 -1.06 -21.78
C LYS A 11 -9.76 -2.09 -20.95
N LYS A 12 -8.52 -1.82 -20.51
CA LYS A 12 -7.82 -2.69 -19.55
C LYS A 12 -8.15 -2.38 -18.09
N GLN A 13 -8.82 -1.26 -17.82
CA GLN A 13 -9.38 -0.94 -16.50
C GLN A 13 -10.81 -1.49 -16.31
N PHE A 14 -11.15 -2.59 -17.00
CA PHE A 14 -12.27 -3.47 -16.64
C PHE A 14 -11.97 -4.30 -15.37
N LEU A 15 -11.34 -3.69 -14.38
CA LEU A 15 -11.21 -4.23 -13.03
C LEU A 15 -12.59 -4.13 -12.35
N LYS A 16 -13.45 -5.13 -12.56
CA LYS A 16 -14.69 -5.42 -11.80
C LYS A 16 -15.40 -4.16 -11.27
N MET A 17 -16.21 -3.50 -12.10
CA MET A 17 -17.18 -2.54 -11.56
C MET A 17 -18.06 -3.26 -10.53
N ARG A 18 -18.04 -2.80 -9.29
CA ARG A 18 -18.96 -3.33 -8.27
C ARG A 18 -20.39 -2.90 -8.59
N PRO A 19 -21.39 -3.76 -8.35
CA PRO A 19 -22.79 -3.35 -8.44
C PRO A 19 -23.02 -2.09 -7.58
N LYS A 20 -23.82 -1.15 -8.09
CA LYS A 20 -24.06 0.14 -7.43
C LYS A 20 -24.54 -0.03 -5.98
N THR A 21 -25.33 -1.07 -5.71
CA THR A 21 -25.88 -1.40 -4.39
C THR A 21 -24.84 -1.75 -3.33
N VAL A 22 -23.63 -2.17 -3.72
CA VAL A 22 -22.53 -2.58 -2.81
C VAL A 22 -21.25 -1.79 -3.09
N CYS A 23 -21.36 -0.74 -3.89
CA CYS A 23 -20.23 0.10 -4.27
C CYS A 23 -19.95 1.09 -3.14
N TRP A 24 -18.67 1.22 -2.78
CA TRP A 24 -18.23 2.16 -1.74
C TRP A 24 -17.91 3.55 -2.30
N CYS A 25 -17.80 3.70 -3.62
CA CYS A 25 -17.43 4.97 -4.26
C CYS A 25 -18.27 6.18 -3.81
N PRO A 26 -19.59 6.09 -3.58
CA PRO A 26 -20.37 7.23 -3.10
C PRO A 26 -19.97 7.72 -1.69
N PHE A 27 -19.31 6.86 -0.91
CA PHE A 27 -18.88 7.14 0.47
C PHE A 27 -17.39 7.45 0.58
N LEU A 28 -16.64 7.36 -0.52
CA LEU A 28 -15.25 7.78 -0.56
C LEU A 28 -15.18 9.32 -0.60
N PRO A 29 -14.12 9.93 -0.05
CA PRO A 29 -13.94 11.36 -0.15
C PRO A 29 -13.86 11.77 -1.63
N ARG A 30 -14.49 12.91 -1.96
CA ARG A 30 -14.53 13.41 -3.35
C ARG A 30 -13.16 13.86 -3.82
N GLU A 31 -12.42 14.49 -2.91
CA GLU A 31 -11.02 14.89 -3.09
C GLU A 31 -10.13 14.01 -2.21
N PRO A 32 -8.89 13.68 -2.64
CA PRO A 32 -7.95 12.93 -1.81
C PRO A 32 -7.72 13.60 -0.45
N LEU A 33 -7.55 12.79 0.58
CA LEU A 33 -7.25 13.24 1.93
C LEU A 33 -5.86 13.89 1.97
N GLU A 34 -5.75 15.04 2.64
CA GLU A 34 -4.47 15.66 2.90
C GLU A 34 -3.74 14.86 3.99
N VAL A 35 -2.68 14.14 3.60
CA VAL A 35 -1.90 13.29 4.50
C VAL A 35 -0.41 13.55 4.33
N LYS A 36 0.32 13.57 5.45
CA LYS A 36 1.80 13.65 5.45
C LYS A 36 2.45 12.28 5.31
N SER A 37 1.78 11.24 5.76
CA SER A 37 2.28 9.86 5.73
C SER A 37 1.92 9.18 4.41
N SER A 38 2.76 8.25 3.99
CA SER A 38 2.57 7.45 2.81
C SER A 38 2.21 6.01 3.18
N ILE A 39 1.28 5.41 2.45
CA ILE A 39 0.85 4.02 2.61
C ILE A 39 1.42 3.19 1.46
N ILE A 40 2.19 2.16 1.82
CA ILE A 40 2.80 1.23 0.88
C ILE A 40 2.21 -0.16 1.12
N ILE A 41 1.46 -0.66 0.15
CA ILE A 41 0.86 -2.00 0.21
C ILE A 41 1.68 -2.95 -0.65
N LEU A 42 2.24 -3.97 -0.01
CA LEU A 42 2.88 -5.11 -0.66
C LEU A 42 1.87 -6.26 -0.69
N GLN A 43 1.18 -6.42 -1.83
CA GLN A 43 0.05 -7.34 -1.97
C GLN A 43 0.48 -8.68 -2.57
N HIS A 44 0.12 -9.77 -1.91
CA HIS A 44 0.30 -11.10 -2.44
C HIS A 44 -0.65 -11.35 -3.63
N PRO A 45 -0.24 -12.01 -4.73
CA PRO A 45 -1.09 -12.19 -5.91
C PRO A 45 -2.38 -12.98 -5.66
N GLY A 46 -2.42 -13.76 -4.58
CA GLY A 46 -3.62 -14.49 -4.15
C GLY A 46 -4.79 -13.58 -3.76
N GLU A 47 -4.53 -12.35 -3.33
CA GLU A 47 -5.57 -11.40 -2.91
C GLU A 47 -6.29 -10.73 -4.07
N GLU A 48 -5.69 -10.71 -5.27
CA GLU A 48 -6.30 -10.08 -6.45
C GLU A 48 -7.65 -10.71 -6.82
N LYS A 49 -7.77 -12.02 -6.59
CA LYS A 49 -8.98 -12.78 -6.93
C LYS A 49 -10.11 -12.61 -5.90
N ARG A 50 -9.83 -12.02 -4.74
CA ARG A 50 -10.83 -11.84 -3.67
C ARG A 50 -11.85 -10.78 -4.05
N CYS A 51 -13.10 -11.00 -3.62
CA CYS A 51 -14.20 -10.07 -3.87
C CYS A 51 -14.10 -8.82 -3.00
N LEU A 52 -13.59 -8.96 -1.77
CA LEU A 52 -13.31 -7.86 -0.85
C LEU A 52 -11.89 -7.36 -1.11
N ARG A 53 -11.77 -6.09 -1.52
CA ARG A 53 -10.49 -5.43 -1.78
C ARG A 53 -10.55 -4.04 -1.20
N THR A 54 -9.72 -3.78 -0.21
CA THR A 54 -9.62 -2.48 0.48
C THR A 54 -8.59 -1.57 -0.18
N ALA A 55 -7.55 -2.13 -0.81
CA ALA A 55 -6.53 -1.35 -1.50
C ALA A 55 -7.08 -0.35 -2.54
N PRO A 56 -8.12 -0.67 -3.36
CA PRO A 56 -8.72 0.31 -4.26
C PRO A 56 -9.38 1.49 -3.54
N MET A 57 -9.90 1.30 -2.32
CA MET A 57 -10.49 2.41 -1.55
C MET A 57 -9.42 3.42 -1.15
N LEU A 58 -8.26 2.92 -0.69
CA LEU A 58 -7.11 3.77 -0.34
C LEU A 58 -6.52 4.47 -1.57
N GLU A 59 -6.43 3.77 -2.70
CA GLU A 59 -5.97 4.33 -3.97
C GLU A 59 -6.81 5.54 -4.44
N HIS A 60 -8.12 5.53 -4.16
CA HIS A 60 -9.01 6.65 -4.50
C HIS A 60 -9.05 7.74 -3.42
N SER A 61 -8.72 7.40 -2.18
CA SER A 61 -8.86 8.31 -1.03
C SER A 61 -7.57 9.06 -0.68
N LEU A 62 -6.42 8.62 -1.20
CA LEU A 62 -5.11 9.19 -0.88
C LEU A 62 -4.46 9.84 -2.11
N PRO A 63 -3.60 10.86 -1.92
CA PRO A 63 -2.79 11.42 -2.99
C PRO A 63 -1.89 10.35 -3.64
N LYS A 64 -1.63 10.47 -4.94
CA LYS A 64 -0.90 9.45 -5.74
C LYS A 64 0.57 9.29 -5.30
N GLU A 65 1.12 10.31 -4.69
CA GLU A 65 2.45 10.38 -4.12
C GLU A 65 2.52 9.70 -2.74
N ASN A 66 1.41 9.72 -1.99
CA ASN A 66 1.29 9.09 -0.67
C ASN A 66 0.78 7.65 -0.72
N PHE A 67 0.56 7.08 -1.91
CA PHE A 67 0.09 5.71 -2.06
C PHE A 67 0.95 4.92 -3.04
N LEU A 68 1.31 3.70 -2.65
CA LEU A 68 2.00 2.75 -3.50
C LEU A 68 1.45 1.34 -3.29
N LEU A 69 0.85 0.77 -4.32
CA LEU A 69 0.41 -0.63 -4.34
C LEU A 69 1.32 -1.43 -5.28
N LEU A 70 2.06 -2.40 -4.72
CA LEU A 70 2.87 -3.34 -5.48
C LEU A 70 2.35 -4.75 -5.28
N LYS A 71 2.19 -5.49 -6.38
CA LYS A 71 1.71 -6.88 -6.36
C LYS A 71 2.85 -7.82 -6.68
N GLY A 72 3.03 -8.87 -5.88
CA GLY A 72 4.11 -9.81 -6.11
C GLY A 72 4.33 -10.77 -4.94
N ARG A 73 5.16 -11.80 -5.17
CA ARG A 73 5.61 -12.73 -4.12
C ARG A 73 6.98 -12.37 -3.55
N ARG A 74 7.70 -11.48 -4.23
CA ARG A 74 9.04 -11.00 -3.92
C ARG A 74 9.09 -9.51 -4.22
N PHE A 75 9.72 -8.76 -3.33
CA PHE A 75 9.92 -7.32 -3.43
C PHE A 75 11.38 -7.03 -3.15
N SER A 76 11.97 -6.11 -3.91
CA SER A 76 13.35 -5.70 -3.72
C SER A 76 13.56 -4.28 -4.23
N SER A 77 14.39 -3.54 -3.50
CA SER A 77 14.89 -2.23 -3.90
C SER A 77 15.66 -2.24 -5.22
N ALA A 78 16.26 -3.38 -5.61
CA ALA A 78 17.03 -3.51 -6.85
C ALA A 78 16.18 -3.40 -8.12
N VAL A 79 14.87 -3.68 -8.02
CA VAL A 79 13.95 -3.75 -9.18
C VAL A 79 12.97 -2.57 -9.18
N ASN A 80 12.81 -1.88 -8.05
CA ASN A 80 11.83 -0.79 -7.92
C ASN A 80 12.42 0.40 -7.15
N GLU A 81 12.62 1.52 -7.87
CA GLU A 81 13.21 2.74 -7.30
C GLU A 81 12.36 3.33 -6.16
N ARG A 82 11.02 3.24 -6.22
CA ARG A 82 10.18 3.71 -5.10
C ARG A 82 10.43 2.87 -3.84
N LEU A 83 10.61 1.55 -3.97
CA LEU A 83 10.96 0.72 -2.81
C LEU A 83 12.34 1.05 -2.26
N LYS A 84 13.30 1.40 -3.12
CA LYS A 84 14.62 1.84 -2.67
C LYS A 84 14.54 3.10 -1.80
N VAL A 85 13.75 4.10 -2.20
CA VAL A 85 13.51 5.30 -1.39
C VAL A 85 12.79 4.95 -0.08
N VAL A 86 11.75 4.10 -0.15
CA VAL A 86 10.99 3.69 1.05
C VAL A 86 11.86 2.92 2.03
N PHE A 87 12.60 1.90 1.60
CA PHE A 87 13.42 1.08 2.50
C PHE A 87 14.64 1.80 3.07
N SER A 88 15.12 2.87 2.43
CA SER A 88 16.23 3.69 2.94
C SER A 88 15.78 4.82 3.86
N SER A 89 14.49 5.13 3.89
CA SER A 89 13.96 6.20 4.74
C SER A 89 13.94 5.79 6.22
N PRO A 90 14.47 6.61 7.14
CA PRO A 90 14.47 6.31 8.58
C PRO A 90 13.06 6.33 9.19
N ASN A 91 12.11 7.05 8.58
CA ASN A 91 10.71 7.11 9.03
C ASN A 91 9.85 6.01 8.39
N THR A 92 10.46 4.92 7.94
CA THR A 92 9.74 3.77 7.39
C THR A 92 9.46 2.77 8.48
N VAL A 93 8.20 2.36 8.58
CA VAL A 93 7.70 1.39 9.56
C VAL A 93 6.92 0.29 8.86
N LEU A 94 6.96 -0.90 9.45
CA LEU A 94 6.30 -2.09 8.91
C LEU A 94 5.20 -2.54 9.87
N CYS A 95 3.95 -2.54 9.40
CA CYS A 95 2.81 -3.13 10.10
C CYS A 95 2.86 -4.66 9.95
N TYR A 96 3.68 -5.32 10.77
CA TYR A 96 3.84 -6.77 10.81
C TYR A 96 4.41 -7.19 12.17
N PRO A 97 3.92 -8.27 12.80
CA PRO A 97 4.38 -8.69 14.12
C PRO A 97 5.86 -9.10 14.11
N GLY A 98 6.58 -8.75 15.18
CA GLY A 98 7.98 -9.10 15.42
C GLY A 98 8.30 -9.06 16.91
N SER A 99 9.41 -9.67 17.33
CA SER A 99 9.79 -9.68 18.75
C SER A 99 10.09 -8.27 19.28
N GLU A 100 10.66 -7.42 18.43
CA GLU A 100 10.98 -6.02 18.73
C GLU A 100 9.93 -5.04 18.19
N ALA A 101 8.74 -5.54 17.81
CA ALA A 101 7.68 -4.66 17.34
C ALA A 101 7.23 -3.75 18.48
N VAL A 102 6.97 -2.48 18.16
CA VAL A 102 6.50 -1.49 19.14
C VAL A 102 5.06 -1.09 18.84
N ASP A 103 4.35 -0.64 19.87
CA ASP A 103 3.02 -0.06 19.71
C ASP A 103 3.10 1.23 18.86
N ILE A 104 2.26 1.34 17.84
CA ILE A 104 2.17 2.51 16.96
C ILE A 104 1.93 3.81 17.72
N GLU A 105 1.23 3.75 18.86
CA GLU A 105 0.92 4.92 19.70
C GLU A 105 2.17 5.47 20.41
N THR A 106 3.24 4.67 20.49
CA THR A 106 4.53 5.11 21.05
C THR A 106 5.40 5.86 20.05
N LEU A 107 5.03 5.86 18.75
CA LEU A 107 5.75 6.61 17.75
C LEU A 107 5.52 8.13 17.94
N PRO A 108 6.53 8.97 17.65
CA PRO A 108 6.34 10.41 17.58
C PRO A 108 5.13 10.79 16.72
N LYS A 109 4.22 11.58 17.29
CA LYS A 109 3.05 12.05 16.54
C LYS A 109 3.49 12.93 15.38
N VAL A 110 2.88 12.71 14.21
CA VAL A 110 3.12 13.54 13.03
C VAL A 110 2.51 14.93 13.28
N ASN A 111 3.29 15.97 13.06
CA ASN A 111 2.90 17.37 13.22
C ASN A 111 3.52 18.22 12.10
N GLU A 112 3.39 19.54 12.16
CA GLU A 112 3.90 20.45 11.12
C GLU A 112 5.42 20.37 10.94
N ASN A 113 6.16 20.08 12.01
CA ASN A 113 7.62 20.16 12.09
C ASN A 113 8.34 18.85 11.76
N ASN A 114 7.62 17.75 11.55
CA ASN A 114 8.22 16.48 11.17
C ASN A 114 7.68 15.95 9.83
N SER A 115 8.49 15.10 9.19
CA SER A 115 8.06 14.32 8.05
C SER A 115 7.15 13.18 8.52
N GLY A 116 6.13 12.87 7.72
CA GLY A 116 5.27 11.73 7.96
C GLY A 116 6.01 10.40 7.84
N TYR A 117 5.29 9.32 8.10
CA TYR A 117 5.83 7.96 8.02
C TYR A 117 5.59 7.34 6.66
N ASN A 118 6.50 6.46 6.22
CA ASN A 118 6.19 5.47 5.20
C ASN A 118 5.71 4.20 5.91
N VAL A 119 4.41 3.93 5.85
CA VAL A 119 3.79 2.77 6.50
C VAL A 119 3.65 1.64 5.49
N ILE A 120 4.43 0.58 5.69
CA ILE A 120 4.37 -0.63 4.87
C ILE A 120 3.37 -1.60 5.47
N ILE A 121 2.48 -2.12 4.63
CA ILE A 121 1.46 -3.10 4.98
C ILE A 121 1.62 -4.32 4.06
N LEU A 122 1.68 -5.51 4.64
CA LEU A 122 1.69 -6.77 3.89
C LEU A 122 0.25 -7.24 3.71
N ASP A 123 -0.25 -7.16 2.48
CA ASP A 123 -1.63 -7.51 2.17
C ASP A 123 -1.74 -8.94 1.65
N GLY A 124 -2.39 -9.78 2.44
CA GLY A 124 -2.46 -11.22 2.24
C GLY A 124 -3.04 -11.92 3.46
N THR A 125 -3.42 -13.18 3.30
CA THR A 125 -3.68 -14.05 4.46
C THR A 125 -2.42 -14.20 5.31
N TRP A 126 -2.54 -14.60 6.58
CA TRP A 126 -1.38 -14.79 7.48
C TRP A 126 -0.23 -15.60 6.85
N PRO A 127 -0.47 -16.78 6.22
CA PRO A 127 0.60 -17.50 5.52
C PRO A 127 1.22 -16.73 4.35
N GLN A 128 0.42 -15.95 3.63
CA GLN A 128 0.90 -15.15 2.51
C GLN A 128 1.75 -13.98 2.99
N ALA A 129 1.28 -13.20 3.97
CA ALA A 129 2.05 -12.11 4.58
C ALA A 129 3.36 -12.62 5.16
N LYS A 130 3.33 -13.77 5.85
CA LYS A 130 4.55 -14.45 6.34
C LYS A 130 5.50 -14.81 5.20
N SER A 131 4.99 -15.30 4.08
CA SER A 131 5.82 -15.57 2.90
C SER A 131 6.40 -14.30 2.27
N LEU A 132 5.64 -13.20 2.22
CA LEU A 132 6.14 -11.92 1.70
C LEU A 132 7.29 -11.40 2.56
N TYR A 133 7.11 -11.42 3.88
CA TYR A 133 8.13 -11.04 4.85
C TYR A 133 9.38 -11.91 4.76
N ALA A 134 9.22 -13.24 4.71
CA ALA A 134 10.36 -14.16 4.63
C ALA A 134 11.21 -13.96 3.37
N ASN A 135 10.56 -13.58 2.26
CA ASN A 135 11.17 -13.44 0.93
C ASN A 135 11.76 -12.06 0.63
N CYS A 136 11.75 -11.12 1.58
CA CYS A 136 12.30 -9.77 1.40
C CYS A 136 13.18 -9.40 2.61
N ASP A 137 14.49 -9.44 2.41
CA ASP A 137 15.45 -9.19 3.49
C ASP A 137 15.46 -7.73 3.94
N GLU A 138 15.11 -6.79 3.05
CA GLU A 138 14.99 -5.38 3.42
C GLU A 138 13.90 -5.16 4.48
N LEU A 139 12.77 -5.89 4.41
CA LEU A 139 11.67 -5.77 5.39
C LEU A 139 12.11 -6.13 6.81
N LYS A 140 13.07 -7.07 6.95
CA LYS A 140 13.58 -7.53 8.25
C LYS A 140 14.39 -6.47 8.99
N LYS A 141 14.82 -5.42 8.27
CA LYS A 141 15.58 -4.29 8.81
C LYS A 141 14.69 -3.10 9.16
N ILE A 142 13.42 -3.13 8.77
CA ILE A 142 12.46 -2.05 9.01
C ILE A 142 11.90 -2.19 10.42
N LYS A 143 11.76 -1.07 11.12
CA LYS A 143 11.12 -1.03 12.44
C LYS A 143 9.69 -1.55 12.33
N GLN A 144 9.40 -2.60 13.09
CA GLN A 144 8.08 -3.22 13.11
C GLN A 144 7.16 -2.52 14.11
N ILE A 145 5.88 -2.44 13.76
CA ILE A 145 4.85 -1.87 14.61
C ILE A 145 3.63 -2.79 14.70
N PHE A 146 2.94 -2.70 15.83
CA PHE A 146 1.60 -3.26 16.03
C PHE A 146 0.64 -2.17 16.52
N THR A 147 -0.65 -2.42 16.33
CA THR A 147 -1.76 -1.58 16.82
C THR A 147 -2.38 -2.20 18.05
#